data_AF-A0A257H1P5-F1
#
_entry.id   AF-A0A257H1P5-F1
#
_cell.length_a   1.000
_cell.length_b   1.000
_cell.length_c   1.000
_cell.angle_alpha   90.00
_cell.angle_beta   90.00
_cell.angle_gamma   90.00
#
_symmetry.space_group_name_H-M   'P 1'
#
loop_
_entity.id
_entity.type
_entity.pdbx_description
1 polymer ?
#
loop_
_entity_poly.entity_id
_entity_poly.type
_entity_poly.pdbx_seq_one_letter_code
_entity_poly.pdbx_strand_id
1 'polypeptide(L)' 'MNPPITQPPEVCPLCHQPNQCAMEMERATGQKQPPCWCTQASFSAELLARIPETARNQACVCASCARTSPESQRLAPP' A
#
# COMPACT_ATOMS: atom_id res chain seq x y z
N MET A 1 12.36 11.87 -18.58
CA MET A 1 10.90 12.14 -18.70
C MET A 1 10.20 11.20 -17.74
N ASN A 2 9.40 11.73 -16.81
CA ASN A 2 8.65 10.88 -15.89
C ASN A 2 7.49 10.26 -16.68
N PRO A 3 7.34 8.93 -16.75
CA PRO A 3 6.22 8.32 -17.46
C PRO A 3 4.88 8.76 -16.83
N PRO A 4 3.78 8.81 -17.61
CA PRO A 4 2.48 9.14 -17.07
C PRO A 4 2.12 8.15 -15.96
N ILE A 5 1.83 8.69 -14.78
CA ILE A 5 1.34 7.91 -13.64
C ILE A 5 -0.03 7.36 -14.04
N THR A 6 -0.09 6.07 -14.40
CA THR A 6 -1.35 5.37 -14.71
C THR A 6 -2.07 4.85 -13.47
N GLN A 7 -1.43 4.94 -12.30
CA GLN A 7 -1.96 4.49 -11.00
C GLN A 7 -1.98 5.65 -10.01
N PRO A 8 -3.15 6.10 -9.52
CA PRO A 8 -3.22 7.13 -8.48
C PRO A 8 -2.55 6.63 -7.18
N PRO A 9 -1.58 7.37 -6.62
CA PRO A 9 -0.80 6.92 -5.46
C PRO A 9 -1.63 6.83 -4.16
N GLU A 10 -2.78 7.50 -4.09
CA GLU A 10 -3.74 7.48 -2.98
C GLU A 10 -4.74 6.32 -3.04
N VAL A 11 -4.73 5.53 -4.12
CA VAL A 11 -5.67 4.43 -4.38
C VAL A 11 -4.96 3.09 -4.30
N CYS A 12 -5.60 2.12 -3.62
CA CYS A 12 -5.10 0.76 -3.55
C CYS A 12 -5.20 0.08 -4.92
N PRO A 13 -4.10 -0.49 -5.45
CA PRO A 13 -4.09 -1.08 -6.79
C PRO A 13 -4.83 -2.42 -6.90
N LEU A 14 -5.31 -2.97 -5.78
CA LEU A 14 -6.02 -4.26 -5.75
C LEU A 14 -7.54 -4.11 -5.68
N CYS A 15 -8.04 -3.10 -4.97
CA CYS A 15 -9.47 -2.89 -4.76
C CYS A 15 -9.97 -1.52 -5.23
N HIS A 16 -9.08 -0.66 -5.70
CA HIS A 16 -9.40 0.70 -6.16
C HIS A 16 -10.09 1.59 -5.12
N GLN A 17 -9.96 1.25 -3.83
CA GLN A 17 -10.40 2.08 -2.70
C GLN A 17 -9.22 2.88 -2.11
N PRO A 18 -9.46 3.94 -1.33
CA PRO A 18 -8.40 4.69 -0.68
C PRO A 18 -7.42 3.79 0.09
N ASN A 19 -6.12 3.97 -0.13
CA ASN A 19 -5.09 3.16 0.55
C ASN A 19 -4.66 3.72 1.92
N GLN A 20 -5.02 4.97 2.22
CA GLN A 20 -4.64 5.72 3.42
C GLN A 20 -3.10 5.81 3.61
N CYS A 21 -2.38 6.03 2.51
CA CYS A 21 -0.94 6.28 2.55
C CYS A 21 -0.62 7.57 3.30
N ALA A 22 0.14 7.47 4.40
CA ALA A 22 0.55 8.61 5.20
C ALA A 22 1.36 9.64 4.38
N MET A 23 2.22 9.19 3.46
CA MET A 23 3.01 10.10 2.63
C MET A 23 2.15 10.94 1.70
N GLU A 24 1.14 10.34 1.06
CA GLU A 24 0.24 11.07 0.16
C GLU A 24 -0.73 11.95 0.94
N MET A 25 -1.15 11.55 2.16
CA MET A 25 -1.89 12.44 3.04
C MET A 25 -1.05 13.65 3.49
N GLU A 26 0.22 13.46 3.86
CA GLU A 26 1.14 14.57 4.18
C GLU A 26 1.30 15.50 2.97
N ARG A 27 1.48 14.95 1.77
CA ARG A 27 1.55 15.73 0.52
C ARG A 27 0.30 16.56 0.27
N ALA A 28 -0.88 15.96 0.43
CA ALA A 28 -2.16 16.62 0.12
C ALA A 28 -2.55 17.68 1.15
N THR A 29 -2.24 17.45 2.43
CA THR A 29 -2.67 18.31 3.54
C THR A 29 -1.60 19.29 4.03
N GLY A 30 -0.32 19.02 3.72
CA GLY A 30 0.82 19.71 4.33
C GLY A 30 1.04 19.36 5.81
N GLN A 31 0.26 18.43 6.37
CA GLN A 31 0.35 18.05 7.78
C GLN A 31 1.17 16.78 7.94
N LYS A 32 2.16 16.85 8.84
CA LYS A 32 3.02 15.72 9.19
C LYS A 32 2.17 14.52 9.62
N GLN A 33 2.38 13.38 8.98
CA GLN A 33 1.68 12.15 9.37
C GLN A 33 2.56 11.27 10.29
N PRO A 34 1.95 10.50 11.21
CA PRO A 34 2.69 9.47 11.94
C PRO A 34 3.17 8.37 10.98
N PRO A 35 4.11 7.50 11.41
CA PRO A 35 4.50 6.33 10.63
C PRO A 35 3.28 5.52 10.18
N CYS A 36 3.17 5.26 8.87
CA CYS A 36 2.04 4.49 8.33
C CYS A 36 2.09 3.05 8.85
N TRP A 37 0.93 2.44 9.14
CA TRP A 37 0.85 1.04 9.57
C TRP A 37 1.60 0.07 8.65
N CYS A 38 1.69 0.39 7.35
CA CYS A 38 2.33 -0.45 6.35
C CYS A 38 3.84 -0.65 6.59
N THR A 39 4.51 0.27 7.29
CA THR A 39 5.95 0.17 7.56
C THR A 39 6.28 -0.91 8.60
N GLN A 40 5.29 -1.33 9.37
CA GLN A 40 5.41 -2.39 10.38
C GLN A 40 4.72 -3.68 9.92
N ALA A 41 4.11 -3.69 8.74
CA ALA A 41 3.38 -4.83 8.21
C ALA A 41 4.30 -5.74 7.40
N SER A 42 4.09 -7.05 7.53
CA SER A 42 4.67 -8.04 6.63
C SER A 42 3.66 -8.40 5.53
N PHE A 43 4.08 -8.24 4.28
CA PHE A 43 3.26 -8.57 3.11
C PHE A 43 3.68 -9.93 2.56
N SER A 44 2.71 -10.83 2.40
CA SER A 44 2.97 -12.13 1.78
C SER A 44 3.39 -12.00 0.31
N ALA A 45 4.21 -12.94 -0.17
CA ALA A 45 4.60 -12.98 -1.58
C ALA A 45 3.38 -13.12 -2.51
N GLU A 46 2.36 -13.88 -2.09
CA GLU A 46 1.11 -14.04 -2.83
C GLU A 46 0.38 -12.70 -3.01
N LEU A 47 0.30 -11.89 -1.95
CA LEU A 47 -0.28 -10.56 -2.03
C LEU A 47 0.49 -9.65 -3.00
N LEU A 48 1.81 -9.63 -2.89
CA LEU A 48 2.67 -8.79 -3.73
C LEU A 48 2.59 -9.21 -5.20
N ALA A 49 2.45 -10.52 -5.47
CA ALA A 49 2.27 -11.04 -6.83
C ALA A 49 0.99 -10.55 -7.50
N ARG A 50 -0.06 -10.23 -6.72
CA ARG A 50 -1.33 -9.69 -7.24
C ARG A 50 -1.26 -8.22 -7.64
N ILE A 51 -0.21 -7.50 -7.24
CA ILE A 51 -0.06 -6.08 -7.58
C ILE A 51 0.30 -5.96 -9.06
N PRO A 52 -0.49 -5.22 -9.87
CA PRO A 52 -0.17 -4.93 -11.27
C PRO A 52 1.22 -4.33 -11.41
N GLU A 53 1.98 -4.72 -12.44
CA GLU A 53 3.36 -4.26 -12.63
C GLU A 53 3.48 -2.74 -12.70
N THR A 54 2.52 -2.08 -13.35
CA THR A 54 2.44 -0.62 -13.45
C THR A 54 2.18 0.08 -12.13
N ALA A 55 1.68 -0.63 -11.12
CA ALA A 55 1.39 -0.10 -9.79
C ALA A 55 2.46 -0.43 -8.75
N ARG A 56 3.40 -1.33 -9.06
CA ARG A 56 4.49 -1.70 -8.14
C ARG A 56 5.38 -0.49 -7.89
N ASN A 57 5.69 -0.23 -6.61
CA ASN A 57 6.43 0.95 -6.14
C ASN A 57 5.74 2.31 -6.40
N GLN A 58 4.50 2.33 -6.90
CA GLN A 58 3.76 3.56 -7.21
C GLN A 58 2.63 3.85 -6.21
N ALA A 59 1.98 2.82 -5.66
CA ALA A 59 0.87 2.97 -4.72
C ALA A 59 0.91 1.91 -3.61
N CYS A 60 0.48 2.29 -2.41
CA CYS A 60 0.39 1.36 -1.28
C CYS A 60 -0.84 0.43 -1.39
N VAL A 61 -0.71 -0.79 -0.88
CA VAL A 61 -1.83 -1.70 -0.64
C VAL A 61 -2.57 -1.27 0.64
N CYS A 62 -3.91 -1.29 0.64
CA CYS A 62 -4.69 -0.93 1.81
C CYS A 62 -4.68 -2.06 2.86
N ALA A 63 -4.95 -1.71 4.12
CA ALA A 63 -4.94 -2.67 5.23
C ALA A 63 -5.95 -3.81 5.06
N SER A 64 -7.08 -3.55 4.38
CA SER A 64 -8.07 -4.58 4.08
C SER A 64 -7.49 -5.65 3.16
N CYS A 65 -6.94 -5.25 2.00
CA CYS A 65 -6.32 -6.17 1.05
C CYS A 65 -5.09 -6.88 1.62
N ALA A 66 -4.34 -6.20 2.50
CA ALA A 66 -3.21 -6.81 3.20
C ALA A 66 -3.65 -7.99 4.08
N ARG A 67 -4.80 -7.87 4.77
CA ARG A 67 -5.33 -8.92 5.64
C ARG A 67 -6.01 -10.08 4.88
N THR A 68 -6.51 -9.85 3.67
CA THR A 68 -7.21 -10.88 2.87
C THR A 68 -6.27 -11.94 2.30
N SER A 69 -4.94 -11.74 2.35
CA SER A 69 -4.00 -12.73 1.87
C SER A 69 -3.63 -13.72 3.00
N PRO A 70 -3.84 -15.03 2.82
CA PRO A 70 -3.94 -16.01 3.90
C PRO A 70 -2.67 -16.26 4.73
N GLU A 71 -1.57 -15.55 4.46
CA GLU A 71 -0.27 -15.67 5.14
C GLU A 71 0.19 -14.35 5.84
N SER A 72 -0.56 -13.25 5.73
CA SER A 72 -0.09 -11.94 6.24
C SER A 72 -0.10 -11.78 7.77
N GLN A 73 -0.46 -12.83 8.53
CA GLN A 73 -0.66 -12.77 9.99
C GLN A 73 0.06 -13.87 10.79
N ARG A 74 0.84 -14.76 10.14
CA ARG A 74 1.43 -15.94 10.82
C ARG A 74 2.86 -15.77 11.35
N LEU A 75 3.54 -14.65 11.11
CA LEU A 75 4.93 -14.47 11.51
C LEU A 75 5.17 -13.17 12.30
N ALA A 76 4.66 -13.12 13.52
CA ALA A 76 5.24 -12.30 14.58
C ALA A 76 5.62 -13.27 15.72
N PRO A 77 6.91 -13.49 16.03
CA PRO A 77 7.28 -14.15 17.28
C PRO A 77 6.99 -13.22 18.47
N PRO A 78 6.85 -13.74 19.71
CA PRO A 78 6.74 -12.92 20.92
C PRO A 78 8.00 -12.07 21.16
#